data_AF-A0A0C2M2T0-F1
#
_entry.id   AF-A0A0C2M2T0-F1
#
_cell.length_a   1.000
_cell.length_b   1.000
_cell.length_c   1.000
_cell.angle_alpha   90.00
_cell.angle_beta   90.00
_cell.angle_gamma   90.00
#
_symmetry.space_group_name_H-M   'P 1'
#
loop_
_entity.id
_entity.type
_entity.pdbx_description
1 polymer ?
#
loop_
_entity_poly.entity_id
_entity_poly.type
_entity_poly.pdbx_seq_one_letter_code
_entity_poly.pdbx_strand_id
1 'polypeptide(L)'
;MPIDTGELQASLPHLNERAYNLMSINQYASNHFFRKTVIYRKAIKIPYGASRFVNTFRSDPCFKYISKYQYAFPATIKSLYDKKFKLMFMGEVLQAAKLAFARMMQEPLNLNYPFEKAPISPRFRGEHALRRYPNGEERCIACKLCEAICPAQAITIETEAREDGSRRTTRYDIDMTKCIYCGFCQEACPVDAIVEGPNFEYSTVTREELLYNKEKLLSNGDRWEVAIAERIEADHYYR
;
A
#
# COMPACT_ATOMS: atom_id res chain seq x y z
N MET A 1 -29.77 -18.16 -43.48
CA MET A 1 -30.59 -18.78 -42.42
C MET A 1 -30.00 -18.34 -41.08
N PRO A 2 -30.71 -17.52 -40.29
CA PRO A 2 -30.27 -17.18 -38.95
C PRO A 2 -30.63 -18.34 -38.00
N ILE A 3 -29.74 -18.65 -37.06
CA ILE A 3 -30.05 -19.54 -35.93
C ILE A 3 -29.75 -18.75 -34.66
N ASP A 4 -30.66 -18.90 -33.72
CA ASP A 4 -30.97 -18.01 -32.62
C ASP A 4 -29.87 -17.83 -31.59
N THR A 5 -29.69 -16.57 -31.19
CA THR A 5 -28.94 -16.16 -30.00
C THR A 5 -29.80 -16.39 -28.76
N GLY A 6 -29.57 -17.50 -28.07
CA GLY A 6 -30.22 -17.77 -26.79
C GLY A 6 -29.73 -19.09 -26.24
N GLU A 7 -28.69 -19.02 -25.41
CA GLU A 7 -28.25 -20.01 -24.39
C GLU A 7 -26.72 -20.05 -24.29
N LEU A 8 -26.11 -18.97 -23.78
CA LEU A 8 -24.80 -19.05 -23.10
C LEU A 8 -24.47 -17.76 -22.31
N GLN A 9 -25.49 -17.12 -21.72
CA GLN A 9 -25.35 -16.04 -20.74
C GLN A 9 -25.64 -16.56 -19.32
N ALA A 10 -24.87 -17.56 -18.89
CA ALA A 10 -24.92 -18.06 -17.52
C ALA A 10 -23.51 -18.33 -16.98
N SER A 11 -22.63 -17.32 -17.04
CA SER A 11 -21.53 -17.18 -16.09
C SER A 11 -20.93 -15.77 -16.18
N LEU A 12 -20.65 -15.17 -15.01
CA LEU A 12 -19.90 -13.93 -14.76
C LEU A 12 -20.69 -12.59 -14.75
N PRO A 13 -21.37 -12.23 -13.62
CA PRO A 13 -22.09 -10.96 -13.47
C PRO A 13 -21.27 -9.82 -12.82
N HIS A 14 -19.95 -9.72 -13.01
CA HIS A 14 -19.11 -8.79 -12.22
C HIS A 14 -18.35 -7.69 -12.98
N LEU A 15 -18.71 -7.38 -14.23
CA LEU A 15 -17.95 -6.40 -15.03
C LEU A 15 -18.67 -5.10 -15.42
N ASN A 16 -19.94 -4.87 -15.07
CA ASN A 16 -20.66 -3.67 -15.54
C ASN A 16 -21.20 -2.68 -14.47
N GLU A 17 -20.88 -2.83 -13.17
CA GLU A 17 -21.37 -1.90 -12.14
C GLU A 17 -20.38 -0.78 -11.72
N ARG A 18 -19.13 -0.79 -12.19
CA ARG A 18 -18.12 0.20 -11.76
C ARG A 18 -18.07 1.50 -12.57
N ALA A 19 -18.71 1.57 -13.74
CA ALA A 19 -18.68 2.76 -14.58
C ALA A 19 -19.75 3.83 -14.22
N TYR A 20 -20.78 3.48 -13.43
CA TYR A 20 -21.86 4.42 -13.08
C TYR A 20 -21.73 5.08 -11.69
N ASN A 21 -20.75 4.68 -10.87
CA ASN A 21 -20.63 5.16 -9.48
C ASN A 21 -19.67 6.35 -9.28
N LEU A 22 -19.03 6.87 -10.32
CA LEU A 22 -18.11 8.01 -10.21
C LEU A 22 -18.75 9.37 -10.53
N MET A 23 -19.96 9.41 -11.08
CA MET A 23 -20.67 10.68 -11.37
C MET A 23 -21.74 11.06 -10.32
N SER A 24 -22.03 10.23 -9.32
CA SER A 24 -23.02 10.53 -8.27
C SER A 24 -22.42 10.97 -6.92
N ILE A 25 -21.08 10.93 -6.76
CA ILE A 25 -20.41 11.22 -5.49
C ILE A 25 -20.34 12.73 -5.20
N ASN A 26 -20.38 13.60 -6.21
CA ASN A 26 -20.25 15.05 -6.04
C ASN A 26 -21.56 15.80 -5.69
N GLN A 27 -22.64 15.09 -5.38
CA GLN A 27 -23.91 15.71 -4.97
C GLN A 27 -24.39 15.29 -3.58
N TYR A 28 -23.67 14.38 -2.92
CA TYR A 28 -24.01 13.85 -1.58
C TYR A 28 -23.26 14.53 -0.42
N ALA A 29 -22.46 15.56 -0.69
CA ALA A 29 -21.62 16.23 0.31
C ALA A 29 -22.22 17.50 0.95
N SER A 30 -23.42 17.94 0.53
CA SER A 30 -23.97 19.24 0.96
C SER A 30 -25.24 19.17 1.83
N ASN A 31 -25.84 18.00 2.05
CA ASN A 31 -27.17 17.91 2.70
C ASN A 31 -27.27 17.07 3.99
N HIS A 32 -26.16 16.61 4.57
CA HIS A 32 -26.19 15.80 5.80
C HIS A 32 -25.97 16.55 7.12
N PHE A 33 -25.94 17.90 7.08
CA PHE A 33 -25.61 18.73 8.25
C PHE A 33 -26.81 19.22 9.08
N PHE A 34 -28.05 18.85 8.73
CA PHE A 34 -29.24 19.24 9.52
C PHE A 34 -30.33 18.14 9.53
N ARG A 35 -30.09 17.01 10.21
CA ARG A 35 -31.22 16.16 10.65
C ARG A 35 -31.54 16.46 12.11
N LYS A 36 -32.54 17.32 12.24
CA LYS A 36 -33.23 17.73 13.47
C LYS A 36 -33.48 16.53 14.38
N THR A 37 -33.08 16.68 15.64
CA THR A 37 -33.61 15.92 16.78
C THR A 37 -35.14 15.99 16.77
N VAL A 38 -35.81 14.91 16.37
CA VAL A 38 -37.24 14.74 16.62
C VAL A 38 -37.40 13.92 17.90
N ILE A 39 -37.60 14.64 19.00
CA ILE A 39 -38.02 14.07 20.29
C ILE A 39 -39.48 13.65 20.13
N TYR A 40 -39.75 12.38 19.82
CA TYR A 40 -41.08 11.82 19.97
C TYR A 40 -41.31 11.42 21.44
N ARG A 41 -41.88 12.33 22.23
CA ARG A 41 -42.51 11.99 23.53
C ARG A 41 -43.84 11.29 23.26
N LYS A 42 -43.83 9.96 23.13
CA LYS A 42 -45.08 9.19 23.25
C LYS A 42 -45.34 8.92 24.72
N ALA A 43 -46.22 9.74 25.31
CA ALA A 43 -46.67 9.56 26.69
C ALA A 43 -47.60 8.33 26.77
N ILE A 44 -47.11 7.24 27.35
CA ILE A 44 -47.95 6.13 27.80
C ILE A 44 -48.15 6.34 29.31
N LYS A 45 -49.39 6.58 29.72
CA LYS A 45 -49.77 6.65 31.14
C LYS A 45 -49.70 5.25 31.74
N ILE A 46 -48.87 5.05 32.76
CA ILE A 46 -48.90 3.88 33.65
C ILE A 46 -49.08 4.40 35.08
N PRO A 47 -50.02 3.86 35.87
CA PRO A 47 -50.32 4.36 37.19
C PRO A 47 -49.29 3.86 38.22
N TYR A 48 -48.90 4.76 39.13
CA TYR A 48 -48.14 4.56 40.37
C TYR A 48 -46.66 4.08 40.29
N GLY A 49 -45.76 5.01 40.62
CA GLY A 49 -44.53 4.73 41.39
C GLY A 49 -43.28 4.28 40.62
N ALA A 50 -42.27 5.14 40.59
CA ALA A 50 -40.90 4.93 40.09
C ALA A 50 -40.69 4.96 38.56
N SER A 51 -40.51 6.17 38.03
CA SER A 51 -39.90 6.41 36.71
C SER A 51 -38.40 6.06 36.73
N ARG A 52 -38.06 4.78 36.62
CA ARG A 52 -36.76 4.40 36.04
C ARG A 52 -36.85 4.62 34.53
N PHE A 53 -36.26 5.72 34.06
CA PHE A 53 -35.91 5.88 32.66
C PHE A 53 -34.89 4.79 32.29
N VAL A 54 -35.36 3.64 31.82
CA VAL A 54 -34.50 2.69 31.14
C VAL A 54 -34.34 3.23 29.73
N ASN A 55 -33.27 4.00 29.51
CA ASN A 55 -32.83 4.30 28.15
C ASN A 55 -32.45 2.96 27.51
N THR A 56 -33.36 2.36 26.74
CA THR A 56 -32.99 1.32 25.79
C THR A 56 -32.23 2.00 24.64
N PHE A 57 -30.95 2.29 24.86
CA PHE A 57 -30.01 2.56 23.79
C PHE A 57 -29.95 1.32 22.91
N ARG A 58 -30.61 1.36 21.75
CA ARG A 58 -30.30 0.45 20.65
C ARG A 58 -28.87 0.80 20.23
N SER A 59 -27.89 -0.05 20.55
CA SER A 59 -26.51 0.17 20.13
C SER A 59 -26.42 -0.13 18.63
N ASP A 60 -26.13 0.88 17.81
CA ASP A 60 -25.74 0.65 16.42
C ASP A 60 -24.46 -0.23 16.40
N PRO A 61 -24.38 -1.30 15.60
CA PRO A 61 -23.21 -2.19 15.56
C PRO A 61 -21.97 -1.57 14.88
N CYS A 62 -22.09 -0.36 14.31
CA CYS A 62 -21.07 0.25 13.46
C CYS A 62 -20.02 1.09 14.22
N PHE A 63 -20.27 1.45 15.48
CA PHE A 63 -19.27 2.17 16.29
C PHE A 63 -19.02 1.47 17.62
N LYS A 64 -17.74 1.36 17.98
CA LYS A 64 -17.31 0.95 19.32
C LYS A 64 -16.81 2.18 20.06
N TYR A 65 -17.58 2.65 21.04
CA TYR A 65 -17.07 3.65 21.98
C TYR A 65 -15.91 3.05 22.79
N ILE A 66 -14.74 3.69 22.72
CA ILE A 66 -13.50 3.25 23.39
C ILE A 66 -13.59 3.47 24.91
N SER A 67 -14.21 4.57 25.34
CA SER A 67 -14.46 4.87 26.75
C SER A 67 -15.96 4.97 27.04
N LYS A 68 -16.62 3.84 27.30
CA LYS A 68 -17.96 3.85 27.89
C LYS A 68 -17.97 4.22 29.38
N TYR A 69 -16.81 4.33 30.00
CA TYR A 69 -16.67 4.71 31.40
C TYR A 69 -16.74 6.24 31.51
N GLN A 70 -17.95 6.75 31.74
CA GLN A 70 -18.09 8.01 32.47
C GLN A 70 -17.24 7.89 33.73
N TYR A 71 -16.48 8.92 34.12
CA TYR A 71 -15.77 8.97 35.41
C TYR A 71 -16.76 8.68 36.53
N ALA A 72 -16.93 7.40 36.87
CA ALA A 72 -17.82 6.97 37.90
C ALA A 72 -17.18 7.44 39.20
N PHE A 73 -17.79 8.47 39.80
CA PHE A 73 -17.53 8.84 41.18
C PHE A 73 -17.59 7.55 42.00
N PRO A 74 -16.56 7.22 42.80
CA PRO A 74 -16.48 5.92 43.45
C PRO A 74 -17.72 5.71 44.32
N ALA A 75 -18.59 4.79 43.89
CA ALA A 75 -19.85 4.51 44.55
C ALA A 75 -19.67 3.72 45.86
N THR A 76 -18.44 3.32 46.20
CA THR A 76 -18.12 2.47 47.34
C THR A 76 -16.84 2.94 48.02
N ILE A 77 -16.81 2.92 49.35
CA ILE A 77 -15.68 3.37 50.17
C ILE A 77 -14.39 2.60 49.81
N LYS A 78 -14.48 1.30 49.52
CA LYS A 78 -13.37 0.46 49.08
C LYS A 78 -12.70 0.96 47.79
N SER A 79 -13.49 1.28 46.76
CA SER A 79 -12.95 1.74 45.47
C SER A 79 -12.37 3.16 45.54
N LEU A 80 -12.81 3.97 46.50
CA LEU A 80 -12.20 5.26 46.81
C LEU A 80 -10.83 5.09 47.49
N TYR A 81 -10.72 4.21 48.49
CA TYR A 81 -9.44 3.91 49.14
C TYR A 81 -8.44 3.28 48.16
N ASP A 82 -8.85 2.34 47.31
CA ASP A 82 -7.98 1.72 46.29
C ASP A 82 -7.45 2.75 45.27
N LYS A 83 -8.31 3.67 44.79
CA LYS A 83 -7.89 4.76 43.87
C LYS A 83 -6.95 5.75 44.55
N LYS A 84 -7.24 6.13 45.81
CA LYS A 84 -6.38 7.04 46.59
C LYS A 84 -5.03 6.39 46.93
N PHE A 85 -5.02 5.09 47.24
CA PHE A 85 -3.81 4.32 47.49
C PHE A 85 -2.95 4.23 46.23
N LYS A 86 -3.54 3.89 45.08
CA LYS A 86 -2.84 3.91 43.79
C LYS A 86 -2.28 5.28 43.42
N LEU A 87 -3.02 6.36 43.72
CA LEU A 87 -2.56 7.73 43.47
C LEU A 87 -1.42 8.13 44.42
N MET A 88 -1.55 7.84 45.71
CA MET A 88 -0.55 8.17 46.74
C MET A 88 0.76 7.41 46.53
N PHE A 89 0.69 6.12 46.18
CA PHE A 89 1.85 5.26 45.95
C PHE A 89 2.25 5.17 44.47
N MET A 90 1.71 6.05 43.61
CA MET A 90 2.00 6.10 42.17
C MET A 90 2.00 4.71 41.50
N GLY A 91 1.04 3.86 41.86
CA GLY A 91 1.03 2.43 41.48
C GLY A 91 1.03 2.19 39.97
N GLU A 92 0.37 3.06 39.21
CA GLU A 92 0.38 3.02 37.73
C GLU A 92 1.78 3.34 37.16
N VAL A 93 2.56 4.20 37.83
CA VAL A 93 3.95 4.52 37.45
C VAL A 93 4.86 3.34 37.75
N LEU A 94 4.68 2.65 38.89
CA LEU A 94 5.41 1.43 39.20
C LEU A 94 5.07 0.29 38.23
N GLN A 95 3.82 0.18 37.81
CA GLN A 95 3.41 -0.79 36.78
C GLN A 95 4.09 -0.49 35.44
N ALA A 96 4.16 0.78 35.04
CA ALA A 96 4.89 1.19 33.83
C ALA A 96 6.40 0.95 33.97
N ALA A 97 7.00 1.24 35.13
CA ALA A 97 8.41 0.99 35.41
C ALA A 97 8.74 -0.50 35.37
N LYS A 98 7.86 -1.37 35.89
CA LYS A 98 7.99 -2.82 35.79
C LYS A 98 7.97 -3.29 34.33
N LEU A 99 7.08 -2.73 33.50
CA LEU A 99 7.03 -3.04 32.08
C LEU A 99 8.31 -2.56 31.37
N ALA A 100 8.77 -1.36 31.66
CA ALA A 100 10.01 -0.81 31.10
C ALA A 100 11.22 -1.68 31.47
N PHE A 101 11.32 -2.08 32.75
CA PHE A 101 12.36 -3.00 33.22
C PHE A 101 12.28 -4.37 32.53
N ALA A 102 11.07 -4.90 32.33
CA ALA A 102 10.89 -6.14 31.59
C ALA A 102 11.34 -6.04 30.13
N ARG A 103 11.16 -4.87 29.48
CA ARG A 103 11.68 -4.62 28.11
C ARG A 103 13.19 -4.44 28.08
N MET A 104 13.79 -3.87 29.12
CA MET A 104 15.24 -3.72 29.24
C MET A 104 15.98 -5.07 29.30
N MET A 105 15.33 -6.10 29.85
CA MET A 105 15.87 -7.46 29.92
C MET A 105 15.60 -8.31 28.67
N GLN A 106 14.92 -7.77 27.66
CA GLN A 106 14.74 -8.45 26.38
C GLN A 106 15.95 -8.18 25.47
N GLU A 107 16.25 -9.15 24.61
CA GLU A 107 17.27 -8.98 23.58
C GLU A 107 16.86 -7.84 22.61
N PRO A 108 17.80 -6.95 22.23
CA PRO A 108 17.51 -5.90 21.25
C PRO A 108 17.25 -6.49 19.85
N LEU A 109 16.34 -5.87 19.10
CA LEU A 109 16.01 -6.25 17.72
C LEU A 109 16.95 -5.58 16.69
N ASN A 110 18.18 -5.25 17.07
CA ASN A 110 19.14 -4.56 16.21
C ASN A 110 19.80 -5.53 15.22
N LEU A 111 19.67 -5.26 13.92
CA LEU A 111 20.47 -5.94 12.90
C LEU A 111 21.82 -5.23 12.75
N ASN A 112 22.91 -5.99 12.65
CA ASN A 112 24.25 -5.45 12.48
C ASN A 112 24.56 -5.10 11.01
N TYR A 113 23.96 -4.03 10.50
CA TYR A 113 24.29 -3.49 9.18
C TYR A 113 25.72 -2.93 9.19
N PRO A 114 26.59 -3.23 8.21
CA PRO A 114 26.33 -3.82 6.88
C PRO A 114 26.56 -5.34 6.75
N PHE A 115 26.98 -6.02 7.81
CA PHE A 115 27.33 -7.45 7.77
C PHE A 115 26.10 -8.35 7.69
N GLU A 116 25.01 -7.92 8.35
CA GLU A 116 23.72 -8.59 8.32
C GLU A 116 22.67 -7.65 7.71
N LYS A 117 21.91 -8.15 6.72
CA LYS A 117 20.87 -7.39 6.03
C LYS A 117 19.51 -8.00 6.31
N ALA A 118 18.47 -7.16 6.32
CA ALA A 118 17.10 -7.62 6.47
C ALA A 118 16.69 -8.51 5.28
N PRO A 119 15.84 -9.53 5.49
CA PRO A 119 15.34 -10.36 4.40
C PRO A 119 14.46 -9.52 3.46
N ILE A 120 14.69 -9.65 2.15
CA ILE A 120 13.98 -8.91 1.11
C ILE A 120 13.11 -9.89 0.31
N SER A 121 11.88 -9.48 -0.02
CA SER A 121 10.99 -10.31 -0.83
C SER A 121 11.45 -10.33 -2.30
N PRO A 122 11.13 -11.40 -3.08
CA PRO A 122 11.45 -11.45 -4.51
C PRO A 122 10.86 -10.28 -5.32
N ARG A 123 9.71 -9.75 -4.87
CA ARG A 123 8.97 -8.62 -5.48
C ARG A 123 9.49 -7.24 -5.10
N PHE A 124 10.62 -7.17 -4.41
CA PHE A 124 11.21 -5.89 -4.05
C PHE A 124 11.59 -5.08 -5.29
N ARG A 125 11.36 -3.77 -5.21
CA ARG A 125 11.58 -2.80 -6.27
C ARG A 125 12.80 -1.96 -5.95
N GLY A 126 13.85 -2.08 -6.74
CA GLY A 126 15.12 -1.40 -6.56
C GLY A 126 15.63 -0.70 -7.82
N GLU A 127 16.94 -0.79 -8.06
CA GLU A 127 17.62 -0.17 -9.19
C GLU A 127 17.12 -0.75 -10.53
N HIS A 128 16.86 0.11 -11.51
CA HIS A 128 16.39 -0.33 -12.82
C HIS A 128 17.52 -1.01 -13.61
N ALA A 129 17.15 -2.04 -14.36
CA ALA A 129 18.05 -2.79 -15.22
C ALA A 129 17.37 -3.11 -16.56
N LEU A 130 18.14 -3.02 -17.65
CA LEU A 130 17.74 -3.48 -18.98
C LEU A 130 18.32 -4.87 -19.21
N ARG A 131 17.45 -5.86 -19.45
CA ARG A 131 17.84 -7.26 -19.62
C ARG A 131 18.10 -7.62 -21.08
N ARG A 132 18.87 -8.70 -21.25
CA ARG A 132 19.14 -9.33 -22.54
C ARG A 132 18.40 -10.66 -22.66
N TYR A 133 18.17 -11.10 -23.88
CA TYR A 133 17.80 -12.47 -24.19
C TYR A 133 19.00 -13.41 -23.95
N PRO A 134 18.77 -14.72 -23.83
CA PRO A 134 19.87 -15.71 -23.68
C PRO A 134 20.86 -15.72 -24.86
N ASN A 135 20.48 -15.19 -26.02
CA ASN A 135 21.35 -15.01 -27.19
C ASN A 135 22.29 -13.78 -27.08
N GLY A 136 22.17 -12.98 -26.02
CA GLY A 136 22.93 -11.74 -25.80
C GLY A 136 22.33 -10.48 -26.41
N GLU A 137 21.23 -10.59 -27.16
CA GLU A 137 20.53 -9.45 -27.74
C GLU A 137 19.70 -8.71 -26.68
N GLU A 138 19.58 -7.39 -26.79
CA GLU A 138 18.73 -6.62 -25.88
C GLU A 138 17.24 -6.99 -26.06
N ARG A 139 16.50 -7.08 -24.94
CA ARG A 139 15.06 -7.39 -25.00
C ARG A 139 14.22 -6.21 -25.51
N CYS A 140 14.70 -4.98 -25.36
CA CYS A 140 13.93 -3.78 -25.65
C CYS A 140 13.62 -3.65 -27.16
N ILE A 141 12.33 -3.66 -27.52
CA ILE A 141 11.82 -3.50 -28.89
C ILE A 141 11.36 -2.06 -29.20
N ALA A 142 11.75 -1.07 -28.39
CA ALA A 142 11.43 0.34 -28.64
C ALA A 142 9.91 0.64 -28.74
N CYS A 143 9.07 -0.05 -27.96
CA CYS A 143 7.60 0.09 -27.98
C CYS A 143 7.05 1.37 -27.33
N LYS A 144 7.88 2.08 -26.55
CA LYS A 144 7.53 3.31 -25.79
C LYS A 144 6.38 3.19 -24.78
N LEU A 145 5.91 1.97 -24.47
CA LEU A 145 4.86 1.74 -23.46
C LEU A 145 5.30 2.17 -22.06
N CYS A 146 6.55 1.90 -21.69
CA CYS A 146 7.13 2.26 -20.39
C CYS A 146 7.19 3.79 -20.18
N GLU A 147 7.40 4.56 -21.26
CA GLU A 147 7.41 6.02 -21.23
C GLU A 147 5.99 6.56 -21.01
N ALA A 148 4.99 5.98 -21.69
CA ALA A 148 3.60 6.38 -21.57
C ALA A 148 2.99 6.08 -20.19
N ILE A 149 3.36 4.96 -19.57
CA ILE A 149 2.80 4.55 -18.27
C ILE A 149 3.49 5.22 -17.07
N CYS A 150 4.67 5.81 -17.27
CA CYS A 150 5.45 6.37 -16.17
C CYS A 150 4.70 7.56 -15.54
N PRO A 151 4.25 7.48 -14.27
CA PRO A 151 3.43 8.52 -13.66
C PRO A 151 4.22 9.83 -13.43
N ALA A 152 5.54 9.72 -13.28
CA ALA A 152 6.45 10.86 -13.09
C ALA A 152 7.16 11.29 -14.38
N GLN A 153 6.86 10.64 -15.52
CA GLN A 153 7.50 10.92 -16.82
C GLN A 153 9.04 11.00 -16.72
N ALA A 154 9.64 10.03 -16.02
CA ALA A 154 11.08 9.98 -15.76
C ALA A 154 11.90 9.35 -16.91
N ILE A 155 11.23 8.67 -17.84
CA ILE A 155 11.84 7.90 -18.93
C ILE A 155 11.73 8.71 -20.22
N THR A 156 12.81 8.76 -21.01
CA THR A 156 12.79 9.33 -22.36
C THR A 156 13.36 8.33 -23.36
N ILE A 157 12.60 8.04 -24.42
CA ILE A 157 12.96 7.00 -25.39
C ILE A 157 12.97 7.54 -26.82
N GLU A 158 14.11 7.39 -27.48
CA GLU A 158 14.30 7.65 -28.91
C GLU A 158 14.60 6.36 -29.65
N THR A 159 14.07 6.24 -30.88
CA THR A 159 13.98 4.98 -31.59
C THR A 159 14.43 5.15 -33.03
N GLU A 160 15.34 4.30 -33.48
CA GLU A 160 15.81 4.26 -34.86
C GLU A 160 15.81 2.82 -35.37
N ALA A 161 15.75 2.66 -36.69
CA ALA A 161 15.91 1.36 -37.33
C ALA A 161 17.39 1.03 -37.40
N ARG A 162 17.77 -0.15 -36.89
CA ARG A 162 19.12 -0.69 -37.05
C ARG A 162 19.32 -1.19 -38.49
N GLU A 163 20.57 -1.37 -38.90
CA GLU A 163 20.95 -1.96 -40.20
C GLU A 163 20.27 -3.31 -40.47
N ASP A 164 19.98 -4.08 -39.42
CA ASP A 164 19.30 -5.38 -39.47
C ASP A 164 17.77 -5.27 -39.70
N GLY A 165 17.23 -4.06 -39.81
CA GLY A 165 15.78 -3.79 -39.93
C GLY A 165 15.01 -3.93 -38.61
N SER A 166 15.67 -4.33 -37.51
CA SER A 166 15.07 -4.38 -36.18
C SER A 166 14.94 -2.96 -35.59
N ARG A 167 13.84 -2.71 -34.88
CA ARG A 167 13.59 -1.45 -34.17
C ARG A 167 14.26 -1.50 -32.80
N ARG A 168 15.20 -0.59 -32.55
CA ARG A 168 15.95 -0.52 -31.28
C ARG A 168 15.98 0.91 -30.76
N THR A 169 16.35 1.05 -29.49
CA THR A 169 16.46 2.36 -28.85
C THR A 169 17.86 2.93 -29.08
N THR A 170 17.95 4.16 -29.55
CA THR A 170 19.23 4.90 -29.58
C THR A 170 19.49 5.53 -28.24
N ARG A 171 18.46 6.19 -27.70
CA ARG A 171 18.46 6.79 -26.37
C ARG A 171 17.40 6.15 -25.50
N TYR A 172 17.79 5.73 -24.32
CA TYR A 172 16.91 5.20 -23.29
C TYR A 172 17.43 5.70 -21.96
N ASP A 173 16.89 6.83 -21.54
CA ASP A 173 17.41 7.53 -20.36
C ASP A 173 16.34 7.53 -19.27
N ILE A 174 16.76 7.29 -18.02
CA ILE A 174 15.91 7.34 -16.84
C ILE A 174 16.51 8.32 -15.84
N ASP A 175 15.73 9.30 -15.43
CA ASP A 175 16.08 10.17 -14.31
C ASP A 175 15.64 9.52 -12.99
N MET A 176 16.59 8.96 -12.23
CA MET A 176 16.30 8.33 -10.94
C MET A 176 15.86 9.32 -9.87
N THR A 177 16.06 10.64 -10.10
CA THR A 177 15.57 11.68 -9.19
C THR A 177 14.07 11.96 -9.37
N LYS A 178 13.52 11.65 -10.55
CA LYS A 178 12.08 11.74 -10.83
C LYS A 178 11.37 10.41 -10.60
N CYS A 179 12.08 9.30 -10.77
CA CYS A 179 11.49 7.98 -10.61
C CYS A 179 10.97 7.75 -9.18
N ILE A 180 9.74 7.25 -9.06
CA ILE A 180 9.10 6.96 -7.77
C ILE A 180 9.11 5.46 -7.42
N TYR A 181 9.83 4.63 -8.18
CA TYR A 181 9.99 3.18 -7.95
C TYR A 181 8.65 2.43 -7.79
N CYS A 182 7.70 2.75 -8.68
CA CYS A 182 6.36 2.19 -8.65
C CYS A 182 6.25 0.79 -9.30
N GLY A 183 7.21 0.37 -10.13
CA GLY A 183 7.17 -0.90 -10.86
C GLY A 183 6.26 -0.96 -12.07
N PHE A 184 5.56 0.13 -12.45
CA PHE A 184 4.69 0.10 -13.63
C PHE A 184 5.44 -0.14 -14.94
N CYS A 185 6.70 0.27 -15.02
CA CYS A 185 7.52 0.03 -16.21
C CYS A 185 7.81 -1.46 -16.44
N GLN A 186 7.95 -2.24 -15.36
CA GLN A 186 8.19 -3.67 -15.39
C GLN A 186 6.95 -4.42 -15.86
N GLU A 187 5.78 -4.10 -15.29
CA GLU A 187 4.52 -4.78 -15.63
C GLU A 187 3.97 -4.35 -17.01
N ALA A 188 4.26 -3.14 -17.46
CA ALA A 188 3.83 -2.65 -18.77
C ALA A 188 4.70 -3.14 -19.93
N CYS A 189 5.87 -3.73 -19.65
CA CYS A 189 6.78 -4.14 -20.71
C CYS A 189 6.31 -5.45 -21.35
N PRO A 190 5.98 -5.50 -22.66
CA PRO A 190 5.45 -6.72 -23.28
C PRO A 190 6.50 -7.84 -23.45
N VAL A 191 7.78 -7.53 -23.23
CA VAL A 191 8.92 -8.41 -23.49
C VAL A 191 9.87 -8.51 -22.27
N ASP A 192 9.44 -8.00 -21.12
CA ASP A 192 10.24 -7.94 -19.88
C ASP A 192 11.64 -7.33 -20.07
N ALA A 193 11.73 -6.25 -20.86
CA ALA A 193 13.00 -5.61 -21.16
C ALA A 193 13.55 -4.78 -20.01
N ILE A 194 12.70 -3.97 -19.38
CA ILE A 194 13.05 -3.20 -18.18
C ILE A 194 12.46 -3.88 -16.97
N VAL A 195 13.29 -4.02 -15.94
CA VAL A 195 12.90 -4.62 -14.67
C VAL A 195 13.47 -3.80 -13.53
N GLU A 196 12.81 -3.84 -12.38
CA GLU A 196 13.35 -3.29 -11.15
C GLU A 196 14.13 -4.39 -10.43
N GLY A 197 15.45 -4.18 -10.31
CA GLY A 197 16.39 -5.14 -9.76
C GLY A 197 16.41 -5.20 -8.24
N PRO A 198 17.22 -6.10 -7.68
CA PRO A 198 17.34 -6.30 -6.24
C PRO A 198 18.16 -5.22 -5.53
N ASN A 199 18.96 -4.45 -6.28
CA ASN A 199 19.90 -3.50 -5.70
C ASN A 199 19.17 -2.27 -5.15
N PHE A 200 19.51 -1.85 -3.94
CA PHE A 200 18.98 -0.64 -3.30
C PHE A 200 20.09 0.28 -2.76
N GLU A 201 21.34 -0.18 -2.78
CA GLU A 201 22.50 0.54 -2.21
C GLU A 201 23.31 1.21 -3.34
N TYR A 202 22.71 2.20 -4.01
CA TYR A 202 23.34 2.95 -5.10
C TYR A 202 23.28 4.46 -4.86
N SER A 203 23.34 4.89 -3.60
CA SER A 203 23.46 6.31 -3.27
C SER A 203 24.74 6.89 -3.86
N THR A 204 24.62 7.97 -4.62
CA THR A 204 25.73 8.67 -5.25
C THR A 204 26.00 10.02 -4.58
N VAL A 205 27.20 10.56 -4.80
CA VAL A 205 27.59 11.86 -4.24
C VAL A 205 27.05 13.00 -5.10
N THR A 206 27.06 12.82 -6.42
CA THR A 206 26.62 13.82 -7.40
C THR A 206 25.23 13.50 -7.95
N ARG A 207 24.53 14.51 -8.48
CA ARG A 207 23.18 14.36 -9.06
C ARG A 207 23.27 13.76 -10.45
N GLU A 208 24.31 14.10 -11.20
CA GLU A 208 24.54 13.69 -12.58
C GLU A 208 24.67 12.17 -12.68
N GLU A 209 25.24 11.53 -11.67
CA GLU A 209 25.33 10.07 -11.59
C GLU A 209 23.96 9.37 -11.52
N LEU A 210 22.90 10.05 -11.05
CA LEU A 210 21.53 9.52 -10.98
C LEU A 210 20.74 9.68 -12.29
N LEU A 211 21.33 10.34 -13.29
CA LEU A 211 20.78 10.40 -14.64
C LEU A 211 21.35 9.22 -15.42
N TYR A 212 20.55 8.16 -15.50
CA TYR A 212 21.01 6.91 -16.11
C TYR A 212 20.79 6.94 -17.62
N ASN A 213 21.86 6.66 -18.36
CA ASN A 213 21.81 6.40 -19.78
C ASN A 213 21.53 4.91 -20.07
N LYS A 214 21.20 4.60 -21.32
CA LYS A 214 20.96 3.22 -21.79
C LYS A 214 22.10 2.26 -21.42
N GLU A 215 23.35 2.68 -21.60
CA GLU A 215 24.53 1.87 -21.33
C GLU A 215 24.65 1.50 -19.84
N LYS A 216 24.35 2.45 -18.95
CA LYS A 216 24.38 2.22 -17.50
C LYS A 216 23.33 1.18 -17.12
N LEU A 217 22.13 1.28 -17.65
CA LEU A 217 21.03 0.35 -17.40
C LEU A 217 21.33 -1.06 -17.93
N LEU A 218 21.96 -1.18 -19.10
CA LEU A 218 22.44 -2.46 -19.63
C LEU A 218 23.54 -3.05 -18.74
N SER A 219 24.50 -2.24 -18.30
CA SER A 219 25.56 -2.68 -17.37
C SER A 219 25.01 -3.16 -16.02
N ASN A 220 23.86 -2.62 -15.60
CA ASN A 220 23.17 -3.06 -14.40
C ASN A 220 22.46 -4.39 -14.64
N GLY A 221 21.83 -4.57 -15.81
CA GLY A 221 21.28 -5.84 -16.25
C GLY A 221 22.35 -6.93 -16.28
N ASP A 222 23.47 -6.69 -16.96
CA ASP A 222 24.57 -7.65 -17.08
C ASP A 222 25.16 -8.05 -15.70
N ARG A 223 25.20 -7.11 -14.73
CA ARG A 223 25.67 -7.39 -13.35
C ARG A 223 24.68 -8.19 -12.52
N TRP A 224 23.37 -7.95 -12.68
CA TRP A 224 22.32 -8.49 -11.81
C TRP A 224 21.44 -9.57 -12.47
N GLU A 225 21.70 -9.95 -13.72
CA GLU A 225 20.83 -10.83 -14.51
C GLU A 225 20.50 -12.15 -13.80
N VAL A 226 21.47 -12.77 -13.12
CA VAL A 226 21.26 -14.04 -12.39
C VAL A 226 20.22 -13.85 -11.27
N ALA A 227 20.43 -12.85 -10.41
CA ALA A 227 19.53 -12.57 -9.29
C ALA A 227 18.14 -12.10 -9.77
N ILE A 228 18.09 -11.35 -10.87
CA ILE A 228 16.84 -10.90 -11.49
C ILE A 228 16.08 -12.11 -12.07
N ALA A 229 16.77 -13.01 -12.78
CA ALA A 229 16.16 -14.20 -13.37
C ALA A 229 15.52 -15.09 -12.29
N GLU A 230 16.25 -15.38 -11.21
CA GLU A 230 15.76 -16.16 -10.08
C GLU A 230 14.51 -15.53 -9.44
N ARG A 231 14.50 -14.20 -9.28
CA ARG A 231 13.35 -13.48 -8.69
C ARG A 231 12.14 -13.47 -9.60
N ILE A 232 12.34 -13.32 -10.91
CA ILE A 232 11.23 -13.41 -11.87
C ILE A 232 10.71 -14.84 -11.93
N GLU A 233 11.57 -15.85 -11.89
CA GLU A 233 11.13 -17.25 -11.80
C GLU A 233 10.35 -17.51 -10.51
N ALA A 234 10.71 -16.89 -9.38
CA ALA A 234 9.91 -17.00 -8.15
C ALA A 234 8.55 -16.26 -8.24
N ASP A 235 8.42 -15.24 -9.09
CA ASP A 235 7.25 -14.35 -9.16
C ASP A 235 6.31 -14.63 -10.36
N HIS A 236 6.77 -15.35 -11.38
CA HIS A 236 6.10 -15.45 -12.69
C HIS A 236 4.62 -15.87 -12.65
N TYR A 237 4.21 -16.66 -11.65
CA TYR A 237 2.83 -17.13 -11.51
C TYR A 237 1.84 -16.01 -11.12
N TYR A 238 2.32 -14.92 -10.52
CA TYR A 238 1.48 -13.84 -9.97
C TYR A 238 1.39 -12.61 -10.87
N ARG A 239 1.97 -12.67 -12.08
CA ARG A 239 1.87 -11.66 -13.13
C ARG A 239 0.86 -12.12 -14.18
#